data_AF-A0A7J4J5E1-F1
#
_entry.id   AF-A0A7J4J5E1-F1
#
_cell.length_a   1.000
_cell.length_b   1.000
_cell.length_c   1.000
_cell.angle_alpha   90.00
_cell.angle_beta   90.00
_cell.angle_gamma   90.00
#
_symmetry.space_group_name_H-M   'P 1'
#
loop_
_entity.id
_entity.type
_entity.pdbx_description
1 polymer ?
#
loop_
_entity_poly.entity_id
_entity_poly.type
_entity_poly.pdbx_seq_one_letter_code
_entity_poly.pdbx_strand_id
1 'polypeptide(L)'
;MERNYLILSIIAGFAIVILAGYLLLNVPVSPYKYSETRQGIEFNSTSSDPGTLLGRMRDSGSFIISPQFVQVGTQNSYMTSSLTLLTTVLAAKKKDFVVVARVVDESGGALSGCYTNFGDLKQNKPITVEECNQMINDTASSRIFVDMPKPNAPKPRIIVEDNLVRVEPAAFSDVARDTYVLLTILYSDTDQIISNVNGILGNI
;
A
#
# COMPACT_ATOMS: atom_id res chain seq x y z
N MET A 1 22.44 52.18 -27.61
CA MET A 1 21.21 51.45 -27.23
C MET A 1 21.37 49.95 -27.45
N GLU A 2 21.87 49.52 -28.60
CA GLU A 2 22.05 48.09 -28.98
C GLU A 2 22.92 47.25 -28.03
N ARG A 3 24.02 47.81 -27.49
CA ARG A 3 24.89 47.08 -26.53
C ARG A 3 24.17 46.66 -25.25
N ASN A 4 23.24 47.49 -24.76
CA ASN A 4 22.49 47.18 -23.55
C ASN A 4 21.45 46.09 -23.80
N TYR A 5 20.84 46.06 -24.99
CA TYR A 5 19.94 44.98 -25.40
C TYR A 5 20.68 43.65 -25.55
N LEU A 6 21.89 43.65 -26.12
CA LEU A 6 22.71 42.45 -26.24
C LEU A 6 23.05 41.85 -24.86
N ILE A 7 23.47 42.69 -23.91
CA ILE A 7 23.79 42.26 -22.54
C ILE A 7 22.53 41.71 -21.83
N LEU A 8 21.40 42.38 -21.97
CA LEU A 8 20.13 41.93 -21.37
C LEU A 8 19.71 40.56 -21.92
N SER A 9 19.85 40.34 -23.24
CA SER A 9 19.54 39.08 -23.89
C SER A 9 20.45 37.93 -23.42
N ILE A 10 21.73 38.20 -23.18
CA ILE A 10 22.68 37.20 -22.65
C ILE A 10 22.29 36.82 -21.21
N ILE A 11 21.99 37.80 -20.37
CA ILE A 11 21.57 37.56 -18.97
C ILE A 11 20.25 36.79 -18.93
N ALA A 12 19.27 37.18 -19.75
CA ALA A 12 17.98 36.50 -19.85
C ALA A 12 18.16 35.05 -20.35
N GLY A 13 19.00 34.83 -21.36
CA GLY A 13 19.33 33.49 -21.85
C GLY A 13 19.97 32.63 -20.77
N PHE A 14 20.91 33.17 -20.01
CA PHE A 14 21.56 32.45 -18.90
C PHE A 14 20.57 32.14 -17.77
N ALA A 15 19.68 33.08 -17.43
CA ALA A 15 18.63 32.88 -16.43
C ALA A 15 17.64 31.78 -16.86
N ILE A 16 17.26 31.73 -18.15
CA ILE A 16 16.39 30.68 -18.69
C ILE A 16 17.06 29.31 -18.59
N VAL A 17 18.35 29.20 -18.93
CA VAL A 17 19.10 27.94 -18.83
C VAL A 17 19.24 27.48 -17.39
N ILE A 18 19.52 28.38 -16.44
CA ILE A 18 19.57 28.06 -15.01
C ILE A 18 18.19 27.60 -14.53
N LEU A 19 17.12 28.30 -14.91
CA LEU A 19 15.75 27.94 -14.50
C LEU A 19 15.34 26.58 -15.08
N ALA A 20 15.64 26.31 -16.35
CA ALA A 20 15.39 25.02 -16.98
C ALA A 20 16.19 23.89 -16.30
N GLY A 21 17.47 24.12 -16.00
CA GLY A 21 18.30 23.18 -15.24
C GLY A 21 17.76 22.93 -13.84
N TYR A 22 17.34 23.98 -13.14
CA TYR A 22 16.71 23.87 -11.82
C TYR A 22 15.42 23.06 -11.87
N LEU A 23 14.55 23.30 -12.85
CA LEU A 23 13.31 22.54 -13.03
C LEU A 23 13.60 21.08 -13.37
N LEU A 24 14.54 20.79 -14.27
CA LEU A 24 14.89 19.41 -14.62
C LEU A 24 15.49 18.62 -13.45
N LEU A 25 16.24 19.28 -12.56
CA LEU A 25 16.85 18.65 -11.39
C LEU A 25 15.90 18.53 -10.19
N ASN A 26 14.89 19.41 -10.08
CA ASN A 26 14.00 19.47 -8.92
C ASN A 26 12.55 19.05 -9.20
N VAL A 27 12.18 18.75 -10.45
CA VAL A 27 10.90 18.09 -10.72
C VAL A 27 11.04 16.63 -10.27
N PRO A 28 10.28 16.20 -9.24
CA PRO A 28 10.32 14.82 -8.80
C PRO A 28 9.81 13.93 -9.94
N VAL A 29 10.71 13.20 -10.58
CA VAL A 29 10.34 12.15 -11.51
C VAL A 29 9.66 11.07 -10.68
N SER A 30 8.34 10.95 -10.82
CA SER A 30 7.61 9.84 -10.20
C SER A 30 8.24 8.54 -10.68
N PRO A 31 8.62 7.61 -9.78
CA PRO A 31 9.11 6.30 -10.20
C PRO A 31 8.01 5.46 -10.88
N TYR A 32 6.75 5.91 -10.81
CA TYR A 32 5.59 5.21 -11.37
C TYR A 32 5.16 5.80 -12.71
N LYS A 33 4.97 4.91 -13.69
CA LYS A 33 4.53 5.26 -15.04
C LYS A 33 3.03 5.52 -15.11
N TYR A 34 2.25 4.80 -14.32
CA TYR A 34 0.80 4.91 -14.26
C TYR A 34 0.37 5.37 -12.87
N SER A 35 -0.54 6.34 -12.83
CA SER A 35 -1.06 6.90 -11.59
C SER A 35 -2.52 7.33 -11.79
N GLU A 36 -3.38 6.94 -10.85
CA GLU A 36 -4.76 7.43 -10.76
C GLU A 36 -5.08 7.78 -9.31
N THR A 37 -5.98 8.73 -9.08
CA THR A 37 -6.44 9.07 -7.73
C THR A 37 -7.87 8.61 -7.53
N ARG A 38 -8.11 7.84 -6.47
CA ARG A 38 -9.46 7.39 -6.07
C ARG A 38 -9.68 7.72 -4.60
N GLN A 39 -10.74 8.47 -4.30
CA GLN A 39 -11.10 8.87 -2.94
C GLN A 39 -9.93 9.52 -2.16
N GLY A 40 -9.09 10.31 -2.84
CA GLY A 40 -7.95 10.98 -2.24
C GLY A 40 -6.68 10.12 -2.06
N ILE A 41 -6.70 8.86 -2.49
CA ILE A 41 -5.56 7.93 -2.44
C ILE A 41 -4.98 7.78 -3.84
N GLU A 42 -3.64 7.85 -3.95
CA GLU A 42 -2.93 7.65 -5.21
C GLU A 42 -2.64 6.17 -5.45
N PHE A 43 -3.20 5.61 -6.53
CA PHE A 43 -2.92 4.27 -7.01
C PHE A 43 -1.84 4.36 -8.07
N ASN A 44 -0.70 3.71 -7.82
CA ASN A 44 0.50 3.86 -8.62
C ASN A 44 0.99 2.51 -9.13
N SER A 45 1.54 2.47 -10.35
CA SER A 45 2.16 1.28 -10.92
C SER A 45 3.29 1.63 -11.88
N THR A 46 4.29 0.76 -11.97
CA THR A 46 5.35 0.85 -12.97
C THR A 46 5.00 0.13 -14.28
N SER A 47 4.13 -0.89 -14.22
CA SER A 47 3.97 -1.88 -15.29
C SER A 47 2.69 -1.73 -16.11
N SER A 48 1.56 -1.38 -15.49
CA SER A 48 0.26 -1.25 -16.18
C SER A 48 -0.69 -0.30 -15.46
N ASP A 49 -1.87 -0.08 -16.05
CA ASP A 49 -2.97 0.62 -15.39
C ASP A 49 -3.34 -0.10 -14.06
N PRO A 50 -3.41 0.62 -12.91
CA PRO A 50 -3.72 0.02 -11.61
C PRO A 50 -5.05 -0.74 -11.59
N GLY A 51 -6.09 -0.24 -12.26
CA GLY A 51 -7.38 -0.91 -12.35
C GLY A 51 -7.30 -2.28 -13.05
N THR A 52 -6.51 -2.37 -14.11
CA THR A 52 -6.25 -3.63 -14.82
C THR A 52 -5.51 -4.64 -13.95
N LEU A 53 -4.50 -4.19 -13.19
CA LEU A 53 -3.76 -5.05 -12.25
C LEU A 53 -4.64 -5.54 -11.09
N LEU A 54 -5.43 -4.65 -10.50
CA LEU A 54 -6.39 -5.00 -9.44
C LEU A 54 -7.47 -5.96 -9.96
N GLY A 55 -7.93 -5.80 -11.20
CA GLY A 55 -8.85 -6.74 -11.84
C GLY A 55 -8.28 -8.15 -11.92
N ARG A 56 -7.01 -8.31 -12.31
CA ARG A 56 -6.32 -9.61 -12.31
C ARG A 56 -6.14 -10.17 -10.88
N MET A 57 -5.78 -9.30 -9.93
CA MET A 57 -5.61 -9.70 -8.54
C MET A 57 -6.90 -10.21 -7.90
N ARG A 58 -8.05 -9.58 -8.19
CA ARG A 58 -9.37 -10.01 -7.73
C ARG A 58 -9.69 -11.46 -8.11
N ASP A 59 -9.24 -11.87 -9.30
CA ASP A 59 -9.54 -13.19 -9.85
C ASP A 59 -8.61 -14.28 -9.27
N SER A 60 -7.57 -13.91 -8.52
CA SER A 60 -6.68 -14.83 -7.82
C SER A 60 -7.41 -15.67 -6.76
N GLY A 61 -7.05 -16.95 -6.63
CA GLY A 61 -7.63 -17.87 -5.65
C GLY A 61 -7.00 -17.80 -4.26
N SER A 62 -5.72 -17.41 -4.18
CA SER A 62 -4.90 -17.45 -2.97
C SER A 62 -4.24 -16.09 -2.70
N PHE A 63 -4.25 -15.69 -1.43
CA PHE A 63 -3.69 -14.43 -0.97
C PHE A 63 -2.69 -14.60 0.18
N ILE A 64 -1.65 -13.78 0.19
CA ILE A 64 -0.80 -13.56 1.35
C ILE A 64 -1.05 -12.14 1.85
N ILE A 65 -1.53 -12.03 3.08
CA ILE A 65 -1.82 -10.77 3.75
C ILE A 65 -0.67 -10.46 4.70
N SER A 66 0.08 -9.41 4.45
CA SER A 66 1.30 -9.08 5.21
C SER A 66 1.31 -7.67 5.79
N PRO A 67 0.55 -7.44 6.88
CA PRO A 67 0.59 -6.19 7.63
C PRO A 67 1.88 -6.09 8.45
N GLN A 68 2.35 -4.86 8.66
CA GLN A 68 3.38 -4.55 9.65
C GLN A 68 2.76 -4.32 11.04
N PHE A 69 3.50 -4.71 12.08
CA PHE A 69 3.20 -4.44 13.49
C PHE A 69 4.47 -3.98 14.20
N VAL A 70 4.34 -3.20 15.27
CA VAL A 70 5.43 -2.98 16.22
C VAL A 70 5.37 -4.02 17.34
N GLN A 71 6.49 -4.24 18.04
CA GLN A 71 6.53 -5.20 19.14
C GLN A 71 5.48 -4.93 20.23
N VAL A 72 5.35 -3.66 20.64
CA VAL A 72 4.35 -3.18 21.61
C VAL A 72 3.96 -1.76 21.22
N GLY A 73 2.66 -1.47 21.17
CA GLY A 73 2.20 -0.11 20.88
C GLY A 73 0.72 -0.03 20.50
N THR A 74 0.12 1.14 20.68
CA THR A 74 -1.27 1.42 20.28
C THR A 74 -1.44 1.41 18.76
N GLN A 75 -0.35 1.63 18.01
CA GLN A 75 -0.25 1.52 16.56
C GLN A 75 -0.82 0.20 16.03
N ASN A 76 -0.61 -0.90 16.78
CA ASN A 76 -1.08 -2.23 16.39
C ASN A 76 -2.61 -2.30 16.25
N SER A 77 -3.38 -1.49 16.99
CA SER A 77 -4.85 -1.46 16.86
C SER A 77 -5.32 -0.99 15.47
N TYR A 78 -4.64 -0.01 14.88
CA TYR A 78 -4.91 0.47 13.53
C TYR A 78 -4.56 -0.59 12.49
N MET A 79 -3.41 -1.25 12.66
CA MET A 79 -2.95 -2.31 11.75
C MET A 79 -3.86 -3.55 11.82
N THR A 80 -4.31 -3.92 13.02
CA THR A 80 -5.30 -5.00 13.23
C THR A 80 -6.60 -4.69 12.52
N SER A 81 -7.07 -3.44 12.54
CA SER A 81 -8.31 -3.05 11.84
C SER A 81 -8.21 -3.33 10.33
N SER A 82 -7.08 -3.01 9.70
CA SER A 82 -6.83 -3.35 8.29
C SER A 82 -6.76 -4.87 8.07
N LEU A 83 -6.07 -5.60 8.94
CA LEU A 83 -6.01 -7.06 8.84
C LEU A 83 -7.42 -7.68 8.91
N THR A 84 -8.24 -7.23 9.85
CA THR A 84 -9.63 -7.69 10.02
C THR A 84 -10.48 -7.41 8.77
N LEU A 85 -10.34 -6.22 8.18
CA LEU A 85 -11.05 -5.90 6.92
C LEU A 85 -10.68 -6.85 5.79
N LEU A 86 -9.37 -7.06 5.58
CA LEU A 86 -8.87 -7.94 4.53
C LEU A 86 -9.35 -9.39 4.72
N THR A 87 -9.15 -9.95 5.91
CA THR A 87 -9.53 -11.35 6.19
C THR A 87 -11.04 -11.54 6.13
N THR A 88 -11.83 -10.58 6.59
CA THR A 88 -13.30 -10.62 6.52
C THR A 88 -13.79 -10.67 5.09
N VAL A 89 -13.32 -9.74 4.24
CA VAL A 89 -13.76 -9.68 2.84
C VAL A 89 -13.27 -10.90 2.06
N LEU A 90 -12.01 -11.30 2.23
CA LEU A 90 -11.46 -12.47 1.54
C LEU A 90 -12.17 -13.76 1.97
N ALA A 91 -12.48 -13.94 3.24
CA ALA A 91 -13.27 -15.08 3.73
C ALA A 91 -14.69 -15.08 3.15
N ALA A 92 -15.38 -13.93 3.13
CA ALA A 92 -16.71 -13.81 2.52
C ALA A 92 -16.68 -14.11 1.00
N LYS A 93 -15.57 -13.78 0.34
CA LYS A 93 -15.29 -14.11 -1.06
C LYS A 93 -14.79 -15.53 -1.30
N LYS A 94 -14.68 -16.35 -0.25
CA LYS A 94 -14.18 -17.73 -0.31
C LYS A 94 -12.80 -17.81 -0.97
N LYS A 95 -11.94 -16.83 -0.69
CA LYS A 95 -10.54 -16.84 -1.11
C LYS A 95 -9.70 -17.53 -0.04
N ASP A 96 -8.73 -18.32 -0.47
CA ASP A 96 -7.72 -18.85 0.43
C ASP A 96 -6.77 -17.73 0.82
N PHE A 97 -6.38 -17.67 2.09
CA PHE A 97 -5.37 -16.70 2.51
C PHE A 97 -4.50 -17.17 3.66
N VAL A 98 -3.26 -16.73 3.63
CA VAL A 98 -2.28 -16.85 4.72
C VAL A 98 -1.97 -15.45 5.23
N VAL A 99 -1.91 -15.29 6.54
CA VAL A 99 -1.47 -14.05 7.17
C VAL A 99 0.00 -14.21 7.53
N VAL A 100 0.84 -13.26 7.09
CA VAL A 100 2.25 -13.16 7.49
C VAL A 100 2.47 -11.79 8.13
N ALA A 101 2.21 -11.71 9.44
CA ALA A 101 2.36 -10.51 10.24
C ALA A 101 3.85 -10.20 10.45
N ARG A 102 4.33 -9.09 9.88
CA ARG A 102 5.72 -8.63 9.96
C ARG A 102 5.90 -7.75 11.18
N VAL A 103 6.71 -8.16 12.14
CA VAL A 103 7.07 -7.30 13.28
C VAL A 103 8.28 -6.46 12.90
N VAL A 104 8.12 -5.15 12.99
CA VAL A 104 9.16 -4.16 12.67
C VAL A 104 9.52 -3.34 13.90
N ASP A 105 10.65 -2.65 13.83
CA ASP A 105 11.02 -1.64 14.82
C ASP A 105 10.00 -0.49 14.90
N GLU A 106 10.13 0.37 15.91
CA GLU A 106 9.25 1.53 16.11
C GLU A 106 9.26 2.53 14.96
N SER A 107 10.31 2.51 14.13
CA SER A 107 10.41 3.35 12.93
C SER A 107 9.73 2.73 11.70
N GLY A 108 9.21 1.50 11.81
CA GLY A 108 8.60 0.76 10.72
C GLY A 108 9.60 0.17 9.72
N GLY A 109 10.90 0.21 10.04
CA GLY A 109 11.99 -0.04 9.11
C GLY A 109 12.50 -1.47 9.14
N ALA A 110 13.22 -1.84 10.20
CA ALA A 110 13.87 -3.14 10.29
C ALA A 110 12.89 -4.23 10.74
N LEU A 111 12.88 -5.35 10.02
CA LEU A 111 12.11 -6.55 10.37
C LEU A 111 12.79 -7.26 11.55
N SER A 112 12.09 -7.39 12.68
CA SER A 112 12.57 -8.11 13.87
C SER A 112 12.13 -9.57 13.90
N GLY A 113 11.04 -9.91 13.22
CA GLY A 113 10.51 -11.27 13.11
C GLY A 113 9.15 -11.29 12.44
N CYS A 114 8.57 -12.49 12.27
CA CYS A 114 7.23 -12.62 11.72
C CYS A 114 6.41 -13.67 12.44
N TYR A 115 5.10 -13.54 12.29
CA TYR A 115 4.13 -14.52 12.73
C TYR A 115 3.26 -14.93 11.54
N THR A 116 2.85 -16.20 11.51
CA THR A 116 1.98 -16.72 10.47
C THR A 116 0.93 -17.66 11.01
N ASN A 117 -0.16 -17.76 10.28
CA ASN A 117 -1.26 -18.68 10.56
C ASN A 117 -1.20 -19.96 9.70
N PHE A 118 -0.31 -20.02 8.69
CA PHE A 118 -0.23 -21.11 7.71
C PHE A 118 -1.60 -21.49 7.07
N GLY A 119 -2.51 -20.51 6.97
CA GLY A 119 -3.88 -20.72 6.47
C GLY A 119 -4.90 -21.19 7.51
N ASP A 120 -4.48 -21.54 8.73
CA ASP A 120 -5.37 -21.87 9.85
C ASP A 120 -5.66 -20.62 10.70
N LEU A 121 -6.90 -20.12 10.66
CA LEU A 121 -7.34 -18.93 11.41
C LEU A 121 -7.19 -19.05 12.93
N LYS A 122 -7.07 -20.27 13.47
CA LYS A 122 -6.89 -20.51 14.92
C LYS A 122 -5.42 -20.59 15.32
N GLN A 123 -4.51 -20.57 14.35
CA GLN A 123 -3.08 -20.68 14.59
C GLN A 123 -2.40 -19.33 14.48
N ASN A 124 -1.45 -19.11 15.36
CA ASN A 124 -0.50 -18.01 15.26
C ASN A 124 0.86 -18.52 15.74
N LYS A 125 1.84 -18.63 14.84
CA LYS A 125 3.17 -19.18 15.13
C LYS A 125 4.26 -18.20 14.72
N PRO A 126 5.26 -17.96 15.57
CA PRO A 126 6.45 -17.23 15.15
C PRO A 126 7.22 -18.06 14.11
N ILE A 127 7.82 -17.37 13.15
CA ILE A 127 8.70 -17.94 12.11
C ILE A 127 9.99 -17.11 12.01
N THR A 128 11.04 -17.68 11.42
CA THR A 128 12.29 -16.95 11.23
C THR A 128 12.15 -15.84 10.17
N VAL A 129 13.10 -14.91 10.14
CA VAL A 129 13.15 -13.86 9.11
C VAL A 129 13.33 -14.46 7.71
N GLU A 130 14.10 -15.54 7.59
CA GLU A 130 14.30 -16.27 6.35
C GLU A 130 13.00 -16.90 5.85
N GLU A 131 12.28 -17.62 6.72
CA GLU A 131 10.98 -18.21 6.39
C GLU A 131 9.96 -17.11 6.03
N CYS A 132 9.95 -16.01 6.78
CA CYS A 132 9.09 -14.88 6.47
C CYS A 132 9.36 -14.31 5.08
N ASN A 133 10.63 -14.08 4.74
CA ASN A 133 11.03 -13.60 3.44
C ASN A 133 10.69 -14.59 2.32
N GLN A 134 10.79 -15.89 2.55
CA GLN A 134 10.35 -16.90 1.59
C GLN A 134 8.84 -16.80 1.34
N MET A 135 8.04 -16.71 2.40
CA MET A 135 6.58 -16.62 2.28
C MET A 135 6.14 -15.33 1.57
N ILE A 136 6.64 -14.16 1.97
CA ILE A 136 6.20 -12.89 1.37
C ILE A 136 6.74 -12.67 -0.06
N ASN A 137 7.76 -13.44 -0.47
CA ASN A 137 8.26 -13.42 -1.84
C ASN A 137 7.69 -14.54 -2.72
N ASP A 138 6.78 -15.36 -2.20
CA ASP A 138 6.04 -16.32 -3.01
C ASP A 138 5.24 -15.59 -4.09
N THR A 139 5.53 -15.93 -5.35
CA THR A 139 4.86 -15.35 -6.53
C THR A 139 3.67 -16.18 -7.00
N ALA A 140 3.44 -17.37 -6.43
CA ALA A 140 2.29 -18.20 -6.74
C ALA A 140 0.98 -17.64 -6.14
N SER A 141 1.08 -16.87 -5.07
CA SER A 141 -0.05 -16.21 -4.40
C SER A 141 -0.05 -14.70 -4.67
N SER A 142 -1.24 -14.09 -4.71
CA SER A 142 -1.35 -12.63 -4.74
C SER A 142 -1.04 -12.06 -3.35
N ARG A 143 -0.32 -10.94 -3.28
CA ARG A 143 0.19 -10.41 -2.01
C ARG A 143 -0.38 -9.04 -1.71
N ILE A 144 -0.87 -8.85 -0.49
CA ILE A 144 -1.35 -7.57 0.02
C ILE A 144 -0.50 -7.19 1.22
N PHE A 145 0.37 -6.20 1.03
CA PHE A 145 1.16 -5.60 2.10
C PHE A 145 0.42 -4.39 2.66
N VAL A 146 0.43 -4.26 3.99
CA VAL A 146 -0.06 -3.06 4.68
C VAL A 146 1.09 -2.55 5.52
N ASP A 147 1.70 -1.46 5.08
CA ASP A 147 2.87 -0.89 5.74
C ASP A 147 2.48 0.12 6.82
N MET A 148 3.41 0.36 7.74
CA MET A 148 3.30 1.45 8.70
C MET A 148 3.15 2.79 7.97
N PRO A 149 2.41 3.75 8.54
CA PRO A 149 2.22 5.05 7.91
C PRO A 149 3.53 5.79 7.64
N LYS A 150 3.58 6.49 6.52
CA LYS A 150 4.70 7.35 6.13
C LYS A 150 4.29 8.82 6.34
N PRO A 151 4.53 9.43 7.51
CA PRO A 151 4.00 10.76 7.85
C PRO A 151 4.52 11.90 6.95
N ASN A 152 5.66 11.68 6.27
CA ASN A 152 6.23 12.66 5.33
C ASN A 152 5.72 12.48 3.90
N ALA A 153 4.83 11.50 3.64
CA ALA A 153 4.22 11.33 2.33
C ALA A 153 3.15 12.42 2.13
N PRO A 154 3.11 13.09 0.96
CA PRO A 154 2.13 14.15 0.70
C PRO A 154 0.70 13.64 0.61
N LYS A 155 0.52 12.35 0.26
CA LYS A 155 -0.76 11.66 0.19
C LYS A 155 -0.59 10.18 0.53
N PRO A 156 -1.66 9.49 0.99
CA PRO A 156 -1.68 8.04 1.06
C PRO A 156 -1.55 7.45 -0.35
N ARG A 157 -0.87 6.30 -0.43
CA ARG A 157 -0.53 5.66 -1.69
C ARG A 157 -0.84 4.16 -1.64
N ILE A 158 -1.27 3.63 -2.78
CA ILE A 158 -1.41 2.19 -3.00
C ILE A 158 -0.60 1.84 -4.24
N ILE A 159 0.47 1.07 -4.03
CA ILE A 159 1.33 0.61 -5.11
C ILE A 159 0.79 -0.71 -5.59
N VAL A 160 0.48 -0.80 -6.88
CA VAL A 160 -0.09 -1.97 -7.53
C VAL A 160 0.90 -2.47 -8.58
N GLU A 161 1.36 -3.69 -8.39
CA GLU A 161 2.21 -4.42 -9.31
C GLU A 161 1.63 -5.82 -9.57
N ASP A 162 2.28 -6.57 -10.46
CA ASP A 162 1.80 -7.91 -10.80
C ASP A 162 1.77 -8.83 -9.56
N ASN A 163 0.58 -9.32 -9.22
CA ASN A 163 0.30 -10.12 -8.02
C ASN A 163 0.74 -9.47 -6.69
N LEU A 164 0.87 -8.14 -6.64
CA LEU A 164 1.29 -7.43 -5.43
C LEU A 164 0.55 -6.11 -5.30
N VAL A 165 -0.01 -5.88 -4.12
CA VAL A 165 -0.50 -4.57 -3.69
C VAL A 165 0.18 -4.20 -2.39
N ARG A 166 0.61 -2.94 -2.27
CA ARG A 166 1.18 -2.37 -1.05
C ARG A 166 0.40 -1.11 -0.69
N VAL A 167 -0.25 -1.14 0.47
CA VAL A 167 -0.95 0.00 1.07
C VAL A 167 0.06 0.77 1.91
N GLU A 168 0.27 2.04 1.56
CA GLU A 168 1.16 2.98 2.24
C GLU A 168 0.34 4.19 2.76
N PRO A 169 -0.25 4.07 3.96
CA PRO A 169 -1.04 5.16 4.54
C PRO A 169 -0.17 6.37 4.85
N ALA A 170 -0.78 7.57 4.86
CA ALA A 170 -0.10 8.78 5.33
C ALA A 170 -0.12 8.88 6.87
N ALA A 171 -1.18 8.39 7.51
CA ALA A 171 -1.37 8.40 8.96
C ALA A 171 -1.98 7.09 9.48
N PHE A 172 -1.86 6.83 10.79
CA PHE A 172 -2.46 5.64 11.41
C PHE A 172 -3.99 5.62 11.29
N SER A 173 -4.64 6.79 11.37
CA SER A 173 -6.09 6.93 11.15
C SER A 173 -6.54 6.55 9.74
N ASP A 174 -5.61 6.54 8.78
CA ASP A 174 -5.90 6.27 7.38
C ASP A 174 -5.80 4.79 7.03
N VAL A 175 -5.13 3.98 7.86
CA VAL A 175 -4.86 2.55 7.61
C VAL A 175 -6.14 1.78 7.24
N ALA A 176 -7.20 1.91 8.04
CA ALA A 176 -8.46 1.21 7.78
C ALA A 176 -9.20 1.78 6.57
N ARG A 177 -9.19 3.11 6.39
CA ARG A 177 -9.81 3.79 5.25
C ARG A 177 -9.17 3.34 3.95
N ASP A 178 -7.85 3.40 3.85
CA ASP A 178 -7.13 3.14 2.62
C ASP A 178 -7.24 1.66 2.21
N THR A 179 -7.19 0.74 3.19
CA THR A 179 -7.48 -0.68 2.97
C THR A 179 -8.93 -0.92 2.54
N TYR A 180 -9.89 -0.21 3.12
CA TYR A 180 -11.28 -0.30 2.70
C TYR A 180 -11.47 0.19 1.25
N VAL A 181 -10.85 1.31 0.86
CA VAL A 181 -10.89 1.79 -0.53
C VAL A 181 -10.31 0.75 -1.49
N LEU A 182 -9.17 0.14 -1.16
CA LEU A 182 -8.63 -0.99 -1.94
C LEU A 182 -9.66 -2.11 -2.11
N LEU A 183 -10.30 -2.54 -1.02
CA LEU A 183 -11.29 -3.61 -1.04
C LEU A 183 -12.52 -3.26 -1.89
N THR A 184 -13.02 -2.02 -1.83
CA THR A 184 -14.16 -1.60 -2.68
C THR A 184 -13.85 -1.62 -4.17
N ILE A 185 -12.57 -1.43 -4.54
CA ILE A 185 -12.11 -1.53 -5.93
C ILE A 185 -11.97 -3.00 -6.35
N LEU A 186 -11.41 -3.85 -5.48
CA LEU A 186 -11.30 -5.29 -5.73
C LEU A 186 -12.69 -5.96 -5.78
N TYR A 187 -13.59 -5.57 -4.89
CA TYR A 187 -14.88 -6.22 -4.68
C TYR A 187 -15.97 -5.16 -4.43
N SER A 188 -16.86 -4.99 -5.41
CA SER A 188 -17.91 -3.98 -5.40
C SER A 188 -18.99 -4.17 -4.33
N ASP A 189 -19.06 -5.35 -3.72
CA ASP A 189 -19.99 -5.73 -2.64
C ASP A 189 -19.35 -5.62 -1.23
N THR A 190 -18.18 -5.01 -1.11
CA THR A 190 -17.46 -4.82 0.16
C THR A 190 -18.35 -4.20 1.25
N ASP A 191 -19.18 -3.20 0.92
CA ASP A 191 -20.08 -2.54 1.86
C ASP A 191 -21.13 -3.49 2.44
N GLN A 192 -21.70 -4.32 1.57
CA GLN A 192 -22.69 -5.31 1.99
C GLN A 192 -22.06 -6.37 2.90
N ILE A 193 -20.84 -6.82 2.58
CA ILE A 193 -20.10 -7.79 3.39
C ILE A 193 -19.85 -7.22 4.79
N ILE A 194 -19.32 -6.00 4.89
CA ILE A 194 -19.00 -5.36 6.17
C ILE A 194 -20.28 -5.10 6.97
N SER A 195 -21.34 -4.61 6.33
CA SER A 195 -22.63 -4.38 6.97
C SER A 195 -23.22 -5.67 7.58
N ASN A 196 -23.18 -6.78 6.83
CA ASN A 196 -23.67 -8.07 7.31
C ASN A 196 -22.88 -8.57 8.54
N VAL A 197 -21.56 -8.46 8.52
CA VAL A 197 -20.70 -8.89 9.63
C VAL A 197 -20.94 -8.03 10.87
N ASN A 198 -21.02 -6.71 10.71
CA ASN A 198 -21.34 -5.80 11.83
C ASN A 198 -22.74 -6.07 12.39
N GLY A 199 -23.70 -6.41 11.54
CA GLY A 199 -25.04 -6.82 11.96
C GLY A 199 -25.03 -8.10 12.80
N ILE A 200 -24.16 -9.06 12.51
CA ILE A 200 -24.01 -10.27 13.33
C ILE A 200 -23.36 -9.90 14.68
N LEU A 201 -22.27 -9.14 14.67
CA LEU A 201 -21.51 -8.79 15.88
C LEU A 201 -22.29 -7.87 16.83
N GLY A 202 -23.07 -6.93 16.31
CA GLY A 202 -23.88 -6.01 17.11
C GLY A 202 -25.14 -6.63 17.73
N ASN A 203 -25.47 -7.87 17.35
CA ASN A 203 -26.59 -8.64 17.90
C ASN A 203 -26.16 -9.70 18.94
N ILE A 204 -24.86 -9.75 19.30
CA ILE A 204 -24.29 -10.60 20.36
C ILE A 204 -24.08 -9.75 21.61
#